data_AF-A0A1S3D370-F1
#
_entry.id   AF-A0A1S3D370-F1
#
_cell.length_a   1.000
_cell.length_b   1.000
_cell.length_c   1.000
_cell.angle_alpha   90.00
_cell.angle_beta   90.00
_cell.angle_gamma   90.00
#
_symmetry.space_group_name_H-M   'P 1'
#
loop_
_entity.id
_entity.type
_entity.pdbx_description
1 polymer ?
#
loop_
_entity_poly.entity_id
_entity_poly.type
_entity_poly.pdbx_seq_one_letter_code
_entity_poly.pdbx_strand_id
1 'polypeptide(L)'
;MEENNPSGDGHTEPPVKKMKKDAHKIHALLTKPPRQPPKEGIVSSIKTEPRSCVRKLKEQNSPLQKLLEHLHGLLEKRDMQQFFAWPVTDNIAPGYSNIISQPMDFSTMKQKIDDGAYSTLNQYIDDFKLMCGNAMTYNHPDTIYFKSAKKLLHSGLKVTSADKLKQMVHALPCMLEIPESQLGFDLGRVIPKKSCKKALLHRKYSSCLVDMCECPLKNCHCESFTAYARECSRLGVQLGDWRKLTGCHSGAPPR
;
A
#
# COMPACT_ATOMS: atom_id res chain seq x y z
N MET A 1 58.43 -52.03 -24.65
CA MET A 1 57.93 -50.67 -24.93
C MET A 1 56.81 -50.41 -23.93
N GLU A 2 57.12 -49.55 -22.97
CA GLU A 2 56.27 -48.72 -22.08
C GLU A 2 55.05 -49.39 -21.40
N GLU A 3 55.09 -49.74 -20.12
CA GLU A 3 55.06 -48.94 -18.87
C GLU A 3 53.70 -48.31 -18.46
N ASN A 4 53.38 -48.59 -17.19
CA ASN A 4 52.56 -47.84 -16.21
C ASN A 4 51.04 -48.07 -16.07
N ASN A 5 50.73 -48.90 -15.05
CA ASN A 5 49.58 -48.78 -14.12
C ASN A 5 49.75 -47.46 -13.29
N PRO A 6 48.73 -46.78 -12.67
CA PRO A 6 47.97 -47.35 -11.53
C PRO A 6 46.56 -46.75 -11.19
N SER A 7 45.86 -47.45 -10.26
CA SER A 7 45.03 -46.99 -9.12
C SER A 7 43.96 -45.88 -9.24
N GLY A 8 42.81 -46.09 -8.57
CA GLY A 8 42.07 -44.99 -7.92
C GLY A 8 40.55 -45.16 -7.77
N ASP A 9 40.10 -45.26 -6.52
CA ASP A 9 38.70 -45.26 -6.04
C ASP A 9 37.81 -44.13 -6.58
N GLY A 10 36.50 -44.42 -6.71
CA GLY A 10 35.47 -43.42 -6.95
C GLY A 10 34.15 -43.81 -6.26
N HIS A 11 33.89 -43.19 -5.11
CA HIS A 11 32.62 -43.19 -4.38
C HIS A 11 31.40 -42.98 -5.29
N THR A 12 30.35 -43.81 -5.14
CA THR A 12 29.02 -43.54 -5.68
C THR A 12 28.15 -42.83 -4.64
N GLU A 13 27.86 -41.56 -4.90
CA GLU A 13 26.92 -40.68 -4.20
C GLU A 13 25.42 -41.02 -4.50
N PRO A 14 24.46 -40.52 -3.67
CA PRO A 14 23.10 -41.06 -3.55
C PRO A 14 22.07 -40.59 -4.63
N PRO A 15 20.90 -41.25 -4.75
CA PRO A 15 20.10 -41.25 -5.97
C PRO A 15 19.05 -40.14 -6.00
N VAL A 16 19.40 -38.96 -6.52
CA VAL A 16 18.42 -37.93 -6.91
C VAL A 16 18.44 -37.77 -8.42
N LYS A 17 17.92 -38.76 -9.16
CA LYS A 17 17.73 -38.66 -10.64
C LYS A 17 16.94 -39.86 -11.22
N LYS A 18 15.76 -40.17 -10.69
CA LYS A 18 14.84 -41.10 -11.41
C LYS A 18 13.34 -40.88 -11.15
N MET A 19 12.84 -39.67 -11.39
CA MET A 19 11.42 -39.44 -11.67
C MET A 19 11.27 -38.29 -12.69
N LYS A 20 11.78 -38.52 -13.90
CA LYS A 20 11.56 -37.63 -15.06
C LYS A 20 11.22 -38.49 -16.27
N LYS A 21 9.99 -39.00 -16.35
CA LYS A 21 9.36 -39.34 -17.65
C LYS A 21 7.85 -39.60 -17.66
N ASP A 22 7.14 -39.56 -16.53
CA ASP A 22 5.68 -39.82 -16.53
C ASP A 22 4.79 -38.58 -16.28
N ALA A 23 5.34 -37.37 -16.42
CA ALA A 23 4.61 -36.11 -16.16
C ALA A 23 3.89 -35.51 -17.39
N HIS A 24 3.95 -36.15 -18.56
CA HIS A 24 3.42 -35.57 -19.82
C HIS A 24 2.09 -36.18 -20.30
N LYS A 25 1.43 -37.04 -19.52
CA LYS A 25 0.13 -37.64 -19.92
C LYS A 25 -1.05 -37.36 -18.98
N ILE A 26 -0.85 -36.55 -17.93
CA ILE A 26 -1.90 -36.11 -16.98
C ILE A 26 -2.18 -34.60 -17.09
N HIS A 27 -1.81 -33.96 -18.21
CA HIS A 27 -2.04 -32.54 -18.45
C HIS A 27 -3.37 -32.23 -19.20
N ALA A 28 -4.19 -33.24 -19.51
CA ALA A 28 -5.38 -33.08 -20.35
C ALA A 28 -6.74 -33.25 -19.63
N LEU A 29 -6.76 -33.39 -18.29
CA LEU A 29 -8.00 -33.64 -17.53
C LEU A 29 -8.39 -32.59 -16.48
N LEU A 30 -7.69 -31.45 -16.40
CA LEU A 30 -8.04 -30.35 -15.47
C LEU A 30 -8.43 -29.04 -16.16
N THR A 31 -8.79 -29.08 -17.46
CA THR A 31 -9.29 -27.93 -18.22
C THR A 31 -10.82 -27.85 -18.30
N LYS A 32 -11.54 -28.24 -17.24
CA LYS A 32 -12.96 -27.91 -17.10
C LYS A 32 -13.22 -27.21 -15.77
N PRO A 33 -13.80 -26.00 -15.77
CA PRO A 33 -14.20 -25.37 -14.52
C PRO A 33 -15.26 -26.25 -13.81
N PRO A 34 -15.26 -26.34 -12.47
CA PRO A 34 -16.23 -27.13 -11.74
C PRO A 34 -17.65 -26.63 -12.03
N ARG A 35 -18.53 -27.56 -12.41
CA ARG A 35 -19.95 -27.33 -12.65
C ARG A 35 -20.66 -27.23 -11.28
N GLN A 36 -21.37 -26.13 -11.04
CA GLN A 36 -22.13 -25.90 -9.79
C GLN A 36 -23.31 -26.89 -9.67
N PRO A 37 -23.69 -27.33 -8.45
CA PRO A 37 -24.90 -28.13 -8.24
C PRO A 37 -26.17 -27.28 -8.44
N PRO A 38 -27.31 -27.90 -8.81
CA PRO A 38 -28.53 -27.19 -9.21
C PRO A 38 -29.21 -26.54 -8.00
N LYS A 39 -29.68 -25.30 -8.18
CA LYS A 39 -30.48 -24.56 -7.19
C LYS A 39 -31.97 -24.78 -7.48
N GLU A 40 -32.65 -25.49 -6.60
CA GLU A 40 -34.12 -25.46 -6.50
C GLU A 40 -34.54 -24.69 -5.23
N GLY A 41 -35.46 -23.75 -5.40
CA GLY A 41 -36.50 -23.43 -4.40
C GLY A 41 -36.21 -22.43 -3.27
N ILE A 42 -36.51 -21.15 -3.53
CA ILE A 42 -37.21 -20.18 -2.64
C ILE A 42 -36.78 -20.11 -1.16
N VAL A 43 -36.03 -19.06 -0.77
CA VAL A 43 -36.40 -18.12 0.32
C VAL A 43 -35.82 -16.74 0.02
N SER A 44 -36.67 -15.75 0.23
CA SER A 44 -36.57 -14.30 0.04
C SER A 44 -35.28 -13.60 0.50
N SER A 45 -34.94 -12.54 -0.24
CA SER A 45 -34.09 -11.40 0.13
C SER A 45 -33.94 -11.16 1.62
N ILE A 46 -32.79 -11.56 2.19
CA ILE A 46 -32.25 -10.91 3.37
C ILE A 46 -31.09 -10.04 2.89
N LYS A 47 -31.37 -8.76 2.64
CA LYS A 47 -30.33 -7.74 2.67
C LYS A 47 -29.96 -7.59 4.14
N THR A 48 -28.93 -8.29 4.60
CA THR A 48 -28.37 -8.02 5.93
C THR A 48 -27.69 -6.67 5.89
N GLU A 49 -28.44 -5.62 6.26
CA GLU A 49 -27.87 -4.36 6.72
C GLU A 49 -26.82 -4.67 7.81
N PRO A 50 -25.64 -4.02 7.80
CA PRO A 50 -24.66 -4.20 8.85
C PRO A 50 -25.33 -3.92 10.20
N ARG A 51 -25.28 -4.87 11.15
CA ARG A 51 -25.81 -4.67 12.50
C ARG A 51 -25.28 -3.34 13.04
N SER A 52 -26.15 -2.52 13.65
CA SER A 52 -25.82 -1.18 14.20
C SER A 52 -24.50 -1.15 15.00
N CYS A 53 -24.16 -2.23 15.70
CA CYS A 53 -22.89 -2.39 16.42
C CYS A 53 -21.64 -2.38 15.51
N VAL A 54 -21.68 -2.99 14.32
CA VAL A 54 -20.56 -3.01 13.37
C VAL A 54 -20.26 -1.61 12.85
N ARG A 55 -21.30 -0.79 12.64
CA ARG A 55 -21.14 0.61 12.23
C ARG A 55 -20.50 1.46 13.32
N LYS A 56 -20.92 1.25 14.58
CA LYS A 56 -20.31 1.90 15.75
C LYS A 56 -18.83 1.51 15.95
N LEU A 57 -18.47 0.25 15.68
CA LEU A 57 -17.07 -0.20 15.75
C LEU A 57 -16.21 0.49 14.67
N LYS A 58 -16.70 0.61 13.43
CA LYS A 58 -15.99 1.36 12.35
C LYS A 58 -15.82 2.85 12.64
N GLU A 59 -16.75 3.47 13.36
CA GLU A 59 -16.63 4.87 13.80
C GLU A 59 -15.48 5.06 14.81
N GLN A 60 -15.09 4.00 15.53
CA GLN A 60 -13.98 4.00 16.50
C GLN A 60 -12.61 3.64 15.90
N ASN A 61 -12.54 3.31 14.60
CA ASN A 61 -11.27 2.95 13.97
C ASN A 61 -10.24 4.08 14.08
N SER A 62 -9.03 3.71 14.51
CA SER A 62 -7.89 4.61 14.56
C SER A 62 -7.56 5.18 13.16
N PRO A 63 -6.87 6.34 13.08
CA PRO A 63 -6.41 6.88 11.80
C PRO A 63 -5.57 5.89 10.99
N LEU A 64 -4.73 5.08 11.65
CA LEU A 64 -3.97 4.01 11.01
C LEU A 64 -4.90 2.95 10.44
N GLN A 65 -5.86 2.43 11.20
CA GLN A 65 -6.81 1.43 10.70
C GLN A 65 -7.56 1.95 9.47
N LYS A 66 -8.01 3.21 9.47
CA LYS A 66 -8.67 3.82 8.29
C LYS A 66 -7.77 3.85 7.06
N LEU A 67 -6.49 4.18 7.23
CA LEU A 67 -5.50 4.10 6.16
C LEU A 67 -5.33 2.65 5.67
N LEU A 68 -5.18 1.69 6.58
CA LEU A 68 -5.01 0.28 6.23
C LEU A 68 -6.24 -0.27 5.50
N GLU A 69 -7.46 0.05 5.95
CA GLU A 69 -8.71 -0.31 5.27
C GLU A 69 -8.76 0.26 3.84
N HIS A 70 -8.31 1.50 3.65
CA HIS A 70 -8.25 2.11 2.33
C HIS A 70 -7.24 1.38 1.42
N LEU A 71 -6.03 1.14 1.92
CA LEU A 71 -5.00 0.41 1.17
C LEU A 71 -5.44 -1.03 0.86
N HIS A 72 -6.08 -1.70 1.82
CA HIS A 72 -6.64 -3.03 1.67
C HIS A 72 -7.62 -3.10 0.51
N GLY A 73 -8.62 -2.21 0.49
CA GLY A 73 -9.58 -2.16 -0.62
C GLY A 73 -8.94 -1.81 -1.97
N LEU A 74 -7.83 -1.07 -2.00
CA LEU A 74 -7.06 -0.84 -3.23
C LEU A 74 -6.32 -2.09 -3.70
N LEU A 75 -5.82 -2.92 -2.79
CA LEU A 75 -5.09 -4.15 -3.11
C LEU A 75 -6.04 -5.28 -3.53
N GLU A 76 -7.17 -5.46 -2.83
CA GLU A 76 -8.19 -6.46 -3.21
C GLU A 76 -8.72 -6.21 -4.63
N LYS A 77 -8.96 -4.94 -5.00
CA LYS A 77 -9.39 -4.57 -6.37
C LYS A 77 -8.39 -4.96 -7.46
N ARG A 78 -7.13 -5.21 -7.11
CA ARG A 78 -6.08 -5.68 -8.04
C ARG A 78 -6.06 -7.21 -8.17
N ASP A 79 -6.64 -7.93 -7.21
CA ASP A 79 -6.85 -9.38 -7.28
C ASP A 79 -8.20 -9.71 -7.94
N MET A 80 -8.31 -9.45 -9.24
CA MET A 80 -9.56 -9.62 -9.99
C MET A 80 -10.12 -11.06 -9.96
N GLN A 81 -9.25 -12.06 -9.76
CA GLN A 81 -9.63 -13.47 -9.74
C GLN A 81 -9.84 -14.01 -8.32
N GLN A 82 -9.65 -13.17 -7.30
CA GLN A 82 -9.84 -13.51 -5.89
C GLN A 82 -9.00 -14.72 -5.44
N PHE A 83 -7.79 -14.89 -6.00
CA PHE A 83 -6.90 -15.98 -5.61
C PHE A 83 -6.39 -15.84 -4.18
N PHE A 84 -6.37 -14.62 -3.64
CA PHE A 84 -5.81 -14.30 -2.34
C PHE A 84 -6.89 -13.89 -1.33
N ALA A 85 -8.17 -14.03 -1.68
CA ALA A 85 -9.28 -13.55 -0.86
C ALA A 85 -9.46 -14.32 0.45
N TRP A 86 -9.19 -15.64 0.44
CA TRP A 86 -9.48 -16.55 1.55
C TRP A 86 -8.29 -17.49 1.83
N PRO A 87 -8.22 -18.08 3.05
CA PRO A 87 -7.15 -19.00 3.41
C PRO A 87 -7.06 -20.19 2.45
N VAL A 88 -5.84 -20.54 2.07
CA VAL A 88 -5.57 -21.73 1.26
C VAL A 88 -5.65 -22.98 2.15
N THR A 89 -6.36 -24.00 1.70
CA THR A 89 -6.51 -25.29 2.41
C THR A 89 -5.84 -26.42 1.64
N ASP A 90 -5.47 -27.49 2.35
CA ASP A 90 -4.86 -28.67 1.71
C ASP A 90 -5.79 -29.35 0.70
N ASN A 91 -7.11 -29.16 0.81
CA ASN A 91 -8.08 -29.69 -0.15
C ASN A 91 -7.95 -29.04 -1.53
N ILE A 92 -7.62 -27.74 -1.59
CA ILE A 92 -7.46 -27.01 -2.84
C ILE A 92 -6.00 -26.98 -3.30
N ALA A 93 -5.06 -27.12 -2.37
CA ALA A 93 -3.62 -27.09 -2.61
C ALA A 93 -2.97 -28.24 -1.81
N PRO A 94 -2.86 -29.44 -2.38
CA PRO A 94 -2.34 -30.61 -1.66
C PRO A 94 -0.96 -30.36 -1.04
N GLY A 95 -0.84 -30.65 0.25
CA GLY A 95 0.41 -30.49 1.02
C GLY A 95 0.84 -29.06 1.29
N TYR A 96 -0.05 -28.07 1.10
CA TYR A 96 0.25 -26.66 1.34
C TYR A 96 0.70 -26.39 2.78
N SER A 97 -0.01 -26.94 3.76
CA SER A 97 0.29 -26.78 5.20
C SER A 97 1.67 -27.31 5.60
N ASN A 98 2.23 -28.26 4.84
CA ASN A 98 3.56 -28.81 5.07
C ASN A 98 4.68 -27.95 4.46
N ILE A 99 4.35 -27.14 3.45
CA ILE A 99 5.33 -26.32 2.71
C ILE A 99 5.33 -24.87 3.22
N ILE A 100 4.14 -24.34 3.52
CA ILE A 100 3.95 -22.95 3.94
C ILE A 100 3.67 -22.90 5.44
N SER A 101 4.67 -22.45 6.20
CA SER A 101 4.61 -22.42 7.66
C SER A 101 3.73 -21.30 8.22
N GLN A 102 3.60 -20.19 7.50
CA GLN A 102 2.82 -19.02 7.94
C GLN A 102 1.85 -18.60 6.82
N PRO A 103 0.65 -19.20 6.75
CA PRO A 103 -0.34 -18.83 5.74
C PRO A 103 -0.84 -17.39 5.97
N MET A 104 -1.20 -16.71 4.88
CA MET A 104 -1.75 -15.36 4.90
C MET A 104 -2.64 -15.14 3.67
N ASP A 105 -3.70 -14.36 3.83
CA ASP A 105 -4.71 -14.03 2.82
C ASP A 105 -5.42 -12.71 3.19
N PHE A 106 -6.16 -12.13 2.25
CA PHE A 106 -6.84 -10.85 2.47
C PHE A 106 -7.89 -10.90 3.58
N SER A 107 -8.66 -11.98 3.73
CA SER A 107 -9.65 -12.06 4.81
C SER A 107 -8.98 -12.06 6.19
N THR A 108 -7.87 -12.79 6.35
CA THR A 108 -7.06 -12.78 7.58
C THR A 108 -6.47 -11.40 7.84
N MET A 109 -5.91 -10.75 6.81
CA MET A 109 -5.40 -9.38 6.95
C MET A 109 -6.51 -8.38 7.30
N LYS A 110 -7.72 -8.54 6.75
CA LYS A 110 -8.87 -7.68 7.07
C LYS A 110 -9.27 -7.82 8.52
N GLN A 111 -9.35 -9.05 9.02
CA GLN A 111 -9.62 -9.33 10.42
C GLN A 111 -8.56 -8.69 11.33
N LYS A 112 -7.27 -8.80 10.98
CA LYS A 112 -6.19 -8.13 11.70
C LYS A 112 -6.31 -6.60 11.71
N ILE A 113 -6.83 -5.98 10.64
CA ILE A 113 -7.15 -4.55 10.63
C ILE A 113 -8.30 -4.25 11.60
N ASP A 114 -9.39 -5.03 11.54
CA ASP A 114 -10.58 -4.83 12.36
C ASP A 114 -10.28 -4.99 13.86
N ASP A 115 -9.40 -5.93 14.20
CA ASP A 115 -8.95 -6.18 15.58
C ASP A 115 -7.86 -5.19 16.04
N GLY A 116 -7.40 -4.28 15.17
CA GLY A 116 -6.33 -3.33 15.50
C GLY A 116 -4.97 -3.98 15.72
N ALA A 117 -4.73 -5.17 15.15
CA ALA A 117 -3.53 -5.96 15.36
C ALA A 117 -2.27 -5.39 14.69
N TYR A 118 -2.43 -4.44 13.76
CA TYR A 118 -1.31 -3.73 13.12
C TYR A 118 -1.01 -2.44 13.87
N SER A 119 0.15 -2.41 14.55
CA SER A 119 0.68 -1.22 15.21
C SER A 119 1.38 -0.28 14.25
N THR A 120 1.87 -0.79 13.11
CA THR A 120 2.57 0.00 12.09
C THR A 120 2.14 -0.41 10.68
N LEU A 121 2.31 0.51 9.72
CA LEU A 121 2.11 0.26 8.30
C LEU A 121 3.00 -0.89 7.78
N ASN A 122 4.24 -0.98 8.26
CA ASN A 122 5.17 -2.03 7.83
C ASN A 122 4.68 -3.43 8.21
N GLN A 123 4.07 -3.63 9.38
CA GLN A 123 3.50 -4.93 9.75
C GLN A 123 2.42 -5.39 8.76
N TYR A 124 1.57 -4.46 8.31
CA TYR A 124 0.58 -4.75 7.26
C TYR A 124 1.23 -5.09 5.91
N ILE A 125 2.24 -4.32 5.51
CA ILE A 125 2.99 -4.54 4.27
C ILE A 125 3.73 -5.90 4.31
N ASP A 126 4.23 -6.31 5.46
CA ASP A 126 4.96 -7.56 5.60
C ASP A 126 4.04 -8.78 5.50
N ASP A 127 2.82 -8.71 6.04
CA ASP A 127 1.80 -9.73 5.78
C ASP A 127 1.38 -9.78 4.30
N PHE A 128 1.25 -8.62 3.65
CA PHE A 128 0.96 -8.57 2.22
C PHE A 128 2.08 -9.24 1.39
N LYS A 129 3.34 -8.97 1.73
CA LYS A 129 4.50 -9.62 1.11
C LYS A 129 4.52 -11.11 1.40
N LEU A 130 4.22 -11.52 2.63
CA LEU A 130 4.15 -12.92 3.04
C LEU A 130 3.11 -13.68 2.21
N MET A 131 1.90 -13.14 2.09
CA MET A 131 0.83 -13.71 1.25
C MET A 131 1.30 -13.94 -0.19
N CYS A 132 1.88 -12.92 -0.82
CA CYS A 132 2.40 -13.04 -2.19
C CYS A 132 3.60 -14.00 -2.27
N GLY A 133 4.48 -13.97 -1.28
CA GLY A 133 5.66 -14.83 -1.15
C GLY A 133 5.28 -16.30 -1.05
N ASN A 134 4.32 -16.63 -0.19
CA ASN A 134 3.80 -17.98 -0.02
C ASN A 134 3.27 -18.55 -1.34
N ALA A 135 2.52 -17.74 -2.10
CA ALA A 135 2.03 -18.15 -3.40
C ALA A 135 3.16 -18.39 -4.40
N MET A 136 4.21 -17.57 -4.40
CA MET A 136 5.37 -17.78 -5.26
C MET A 136 6.27 -18.94 -4.82
N THR A 137 6.28 -19.29 -3.53
CA THR A 137 7.01 -20.45 -3.00
C THR A 137 6.30 -21.76 -3.33
N TYR A 138 4.97 -21.82 -3.15
CA TYR A 138 4.22 -23.05 -3.38
C TYR A 138 3.99 -23.34 -4.87
N ASN A 139 3.71 -22.31 -5.68
CA ASN A 139 3.31 -22.50 -7.08
C ASN A 139 4.49 -22.39 -8.05
N HIS A 140 4.48 -23.19 -9.12
CA HIS A 140 5.51 -23.11 -10.16
C HIS A 140 5.45 -21.76 -10.92
N PRO A 141 6.60 -21.16 -11.34
CA PRO A 141 6.65 -19.86 -12.03
C PRO A 141 5.74 -19.69 -13.25
N ASP A 142 5.43 -20.79 -13.94
CA ASP A 142 4.59 -20.77 -15.14
C ASP A 142 3.08 -20.73 -14.85
N THR A 143 2.67 -20.99 -13.62
CA THR A 143 1.26 -21.02 -13.23
C THR A 143 0.65 -19.61 -13.17
N ILE A 144 -0.68 -19.54 -13.31
CA ILE A 144 -1.43 -18.29 -13.17
C ILE A 144 -1.30 -17.71 -11.75
N TYR A 145 -1.20 -18.56 -10.73
CA TYR A 145 -1.10 -18.15 -9.32
C TYR A 145 0.22 -17.43 -9.03
N PHE A 146 1.35 -18.00 -9.47
CA PHE A 146 2.66 -17.37 -9.34
C PHE A 146 2.71 -16.03 -10.07
N LYS A 147 2.28 -16.02 -11.33
CA LYS A 147 2.28 -14.80 -12.16
C LYS A 147 1.39 -13.71 -11.56
N SER A 148 0.22 -14.09 -11.04
CA SER A 148 -0.70 -13.18 -10.34
C SER A 148 -0.06 -12.62 -9.06
N ALA A 149 0.54 -13.48 -8.23
CA ALA A 149 1.21 -13.07 -6.99
C ALA A 149 2.35 -12.08 -7.25
N LYS A 150 3.20 -12.37 -8.24
CA LYS A 150 4.30 -11.49 -8.64
C LYS A 150 3.82 -10.13 -9.13
N LYS A 151 2.76 -10.10 -9.95
CA LYS A 151 2.15 -8.86 -10.46
C LYS A 151 1.51 -8.06 -9.31
N LEU A 152 0.75 -8.74 -8.45
CA LEU A 152 0.08 -8.13 -7.31
C LEU A 152 1.11 -7.50 -6.37
N LEU A 153 2.16 -8.24 -5.98
CA LEU A 153 3.25 -7.76 -5.14
C LEU A 153 3.89 -6.49 -5.71
N HIS A 154 4.30 -6.52 -6.98
CA HIS A 154 4.92 -5.36 -7.64
C HIS A 154 4.02 -4.14 -7.64
N SER A 155 2.74 -4.32 -7.97
CA SER A 155 1.78 -3.21 -7.97
C SER A 155 1.42 -2.72 -6.57
N GLY A 156 1.39 -3.62 -5.59
CA GLY A 156 1.05 -3.33 -4.20
C GLY A 156 2.12 -2.51 -3.51
N LEU A 157 3.39 -2.88 -3.67
CA LEU A 157 4.52 -2.11 -3.10
C LEU A 157 4.57 -0.68 -3.63
N LYS A 158 4.15 -0.45 -4.88
CA LYS A 158 4.02 0.90 -5.44
C LYS A 158 2.89 1.71 -4.82
N VAL A 159 1.80 1.06 -4.42
CA VAL A 159 0.63 1.71 -3.81
C VAL A 159 0.90 2.06 -2.35
N THR A 160 1.66 1.22 -1.66
CA THR A 160 2.03 1.41 -0.26
C THR A 160 3.33 2.18 -0.07
N SER A 161 3.91 2.75 -1.13
CA SER A 161 5.15 3.51 -1.04
C SER A 161 4.93 4.87 -0.36
N ALA A 162 5.96 5.38 0.32
CA ALA A 162 5.91 6.69 0.98
C ALA A 162 5.49 7.81 0.01
N ASP A 163 6.05 7.84 -1.20
CA ASP A 163 5.70 8.84 -2.22
C ASP A 163 4.22 8.76 -2.61
N LYS A 164 3.67 7.55 -2.75
CA LYS A 164 2.27 7.39 -3.11
C LYS A 164 1.36 7.80 -1.96
N LEU A 165 1.72 7.44 -0.73
CA LEU A 165 1.01 7.81 0.48
C LEU A 165 0.99 9.32 0.72
N LYS A 166 2.12 10.01 0.49
CA LYS A 166 2.20 11.49 0.52
C LYS A 166 1.23 12.15 -0.45
N GLN A 167 1.07 11.61 -1.66
CA GLN A 167 0.10 12.11 -2.64
C GLN A 167 -1.36 11.86 -2.22
N MET A 168 -1.62 10.87 -1.37
CA MET A 168 -2.96 10.48 -0.94
C MET A 168 -3.47 11.29 0.26
N VAL A 169 -2.61 12.05 0.95
CA VAL A 169 -2.98 12.81 2.16
C VAL A 169 -4.16 13.76 1.92
N HIS A 170 -4.27 14.35 0.73
CA HIS A 170 -5.41 15.21 0.38
C HIS A 170 -6.73 14.44 0.27
N ALA A 171 -6.70 13.20 -0.20
CA ALA A 171 -7.88 12.34 -0.33
C ALA A 171 -8.24 11.65 1.00
N LEU A 172 -7.28 11.53 1.92
CA LEU A 172 -7.47 10.92 3.23
C LEU A 172 -6.83 11.79 4.33
N PRO A 173 -7.48 12.89 4.75
CA PRO A 173 -6.92 13.85 5.70
C PRO A 173 -6.54 13.25 7.07
N CYS A 174 -7.20 12.17 7.50
CA CYS A 174 -6.89 11.51 8.78
C CYS A 174 -5.46 10.94 8.82
N MET A 175 -4.78 10.79 7.68
CA MET A 175 -3.37 10.37 7.65
C MET A 175 -2.47 11.34 8.43
N LEU A 176 -2.84 12.62 8.55
CA LEU A 176 -2.11 13.61 9.33
C LEU A 176 -2.15 13.41 10.84
N GLU A 177 -3.08 12.57 11.31
CA GLU A 177 -3.21 12.20 12.73
C GLU A 177 -2.38 10.95 13.08
N ILE A 178 -1.79 10.28 12.07
CA ILE A 178 -0.99 9.08 12.28
C ILE A 178 0.44 9.49 12.68
N PRO A 179 0.98 8.99 13.81
CA PRO A 179 2.37 9.24 14.19
C PRO A 179 3.37 8.70 13.15
N GLU A 180 4.49 9.42 12.96
CA GLU A 180 5.58 8.98 12.09
C GLU A 180 6.10 7.58 12.46
N SER A 181 6.14 7.26 13.76
CA SER A 181 6.53 5.93 14.25
C SER A 181 5.64 4.79 13.75
N GLN A 182 4.36 5.08 13.45
CA GLN A 182 3.43 4.09 12.88
C GLN A 182 3.56 3.99 11.36
N LEU A 183 3.92 5.07 10.67
CA LEU A 183 4.08 5.07 9.20
C LEU A 183 5.47 4.61 8.75
N GLY A 184 6.50 4.83 9.57
CA GLY A 184 7.89 4.58 9.24
C GLY A 184 8.53 5.66 8.34
N PHE A 185 7.84 6.78 8.12
CA PHE A 185 8.34 7.93 7.37
C PHE A 185 7.53 9.19 7.69
N ASP A 186 8.15 10.35 7.52
CA ASP A 186 7.47 11.66 7.60
C ASP A 186 6.58 11.89 6.36
N LEU A 187 5.28 12.14 6.57
CA LEU A 187 4.35 12.55 5.51
C LEU A 187 4.65 13.96 4.99
N GLY A 188 5.55 14.69 5.65
CA GLY A 188 5.74 16.11 5.49
C GLY A 188 4.60 16.86 6.13
N ARG A 189 4.87 18.04 6.70
CA ARG A 189 3.80 18.94 7.17
C ARG A 189 2.92 19.32 5.98
N VAL A 190 1.82 18.61 5.78
CA VAL A 190 0.70 19.15 5.01
C VAL A 190 0.12 20.24 5.89
N ILE A 191 0.59 21.46 5.70
CA ILE A 191 -0.03 22.62 6.33
C ILE A 191 -1.48 22.59 5.85
N PRO A 192 -2.45 22.38 6.76
CA PRO A 192 -3.84 22.43 6.37
C PRO A 192 -4.09 23.79 5.74
N LYS A 193 -4.68 23.84 4.54
CA LYS A 193 -5.16 25.08 3.88
C LYS A 193 -6.29 25.79 4.67
N LYS A 194 -6.35 25.57 5.99
CA LYS A 194 -7.34 26.08 6.93
C LYS A 194 -6.73 26.51 8.27
N SER A 195 -5.40 26.56 8.41
CA SER A 195 -4.76 27.02 9.66
C SER A 195 -3.45 27.76 9.45
N CYS A 196 -3.39 28.71 8.51
CA CYS A 196 -2.41 29.80 8.63
C CYS A 196 -2.88 30.79 9.70
N LYS A 197 -2.68 30.47 10.98
CA LYS A 197 -2.65 31.48 12.05
C LYS A 197 -1.55 31.19 13.07
N LYS A 198 -0.45 31.95 12.88
CA LYS A 198 0.72 32.27 13.71
C LYS A 198 1.98 31.86 12.95
N ALA A 199 2.88 32.74 12.53
CA ALA A 199 3.20 34.08 13.00
C ALA A 199 3.34 35.08 11.83
N LEU A 200 2.42 36.05 11.76
CA LEU A 200 2.70 37.34 11.13
C LEU A 200 2.41 38.39 12.20
N LEU A 201 3.32 39.36 12.33
CA LEU A 201 3.20 40.48 13.26
C LEU A 201 1.76 40.96 13.30
N HIS A 202 1.12 40.68 14.42
CA HIS A 202 -0.28 40.93 14.68
C HIS A 202 -0.48 42.45 14.64
N ARG A 203 -0.93 43.00 13.50
CA ARG A 203 -1.83 44.20 13.37
C ARG A 203 -1.81 44.98 12.05
N LYS A 204 -1.01 44.69 11.01
CA LYS A 204 -0.90 45.64 9.85
C LYS A 204 -1.45 45.21 8.48
N TYR A 205 -1.94 43.98 8.28
CA TYR A 205 -2.38 43.52 6.95
C TYR A 205 -3.73 42.79 6.98
N SER A 206 -4.74 43.41 7.59
CA SER A 206 -6.10 42.85 7.68
C SER A 206 -6.88 42.89 6.36
N SER A 207 -6.40 43.61 5.35
CA SER A 207 -7.13 43.85 4.10
C SER A 207 -6.94 42.76 3.03
N CYS A 208 -5.97 41.86 3.17
CA CYS A 208 -5.77 40.75 2.24
C CYS A 208 -5.50 39.45 3.01
N LEU A 209 -6.55 38.71 3.34
CA LEU A 209 -6.39 37.41 4.00
C LEU A 209 -6.13 36.33 2.93
N VAL A 210 -4.87 36.02 2.66
CA VAL A 210 -4.47 34.82 1.92
C VAL A 210 -3.42 34.05 2.75
N ASP A 211 -3.61 32.72 2.86
CA ASP A 211 -2.76 31.77 3.59
C ASP A 211 -1.28 31.85 3.12
N MET A 212 -0.36 32.25 3.99
CA MET A 212 1.10 32.15 3.76
C MET A 212 1.70 31.07 4.66
N CYS A 213 2.12 29.96 4.07
CA CYS A 213 2.75 28.85 4.78
C CYS A 213 4.23 29.16 5.11
N GLU A 214 4.69 28.80 6.32
CA GLU A 214 6.11 28.90 6.70
C GLU A 214 6.99 28.14 5.71
N CYS A 215 8.06 28.79 5.24
CA CYS A 215 9.01 28.16 4.35
C CYS A 215 10.35 27.90 5.06
N PRO A 216 10.83 26.64 5.09
CA PRO A 216 11.98 26.24 5.90
C PRO A 216 13.34 26.71 5.35
N LEU A 217 13.36 27.40 4.20
CA LEU A 217 14.56 27.95 3.57
C LEU A 217 14.36 29.42 3.22
N LYS A 218 15.41 30.24 3.42
CA LYS A 218 15.40 31.70 3.14
C LYS A 218 14.95 32.06 1.71
N ASN A 219 15.13 31.17 0.74
CA ASN A 219 14.84 31.44 -0.67
C ASN A 219 13.36 31.37 -1.04
N CYS A 220 12.53 30.68 -0.24
CA CYS A 220 11.10 30.54 -0.50
C CYS A 220 10.26 31.66 0.16
N HIS A 221 10.93 32.55 0.90
CA HIS A 221 10.32 33.73 1.49
C HIS A 221 9.75 34.65 0.40
N CYS A 222 10.54 34.98 -0.62
CA CYS A 222 10.19 36.08 -1.52
C CYS A 222 9.24 35.72 -2.66
N GLU A 223 9.25 34.48 -3.13
CA GLU A 223 8.31 34.01 -4.15
C GLU A 223 6.89 33.91 -3.58
N SER A 224 6.77 33.35 -2.37
CA SER A 224 5.51 33.26 -1.62
C SER A 224 4.93 34.65 -1.37
N PHE A 225 5.75 35.58 -0.84
CA PHE A 225 5.33 36.97 -0.65
C PHE A 225 5.01 37.71 -1.96
N THR A 226 5.70 37.40 -3.07
CA THR A 226 5.40 37.97 -4.39
C THR A 226 4.04 37.50 -4.91
N ALA A 227 3.74 36.20 -4.79
CA ALA A 227 2.47 35.63 -5.19
C ALA A 227 1.32 36.20 -4.35
N TYR A 228 1.52 36.28 -3.03
CA TYR A 228 0.59 36.93 -2.11
C TYR A 228 0.34 38.39 -2.51
N ALA A 229 1.40 39.16 -2.75
CA ALA A 229 1.26 40.57 -3.08
C ALA A 229 0.52 40.81 -4.41
N ARG A 230 0.76 39.95 -5.40
CA ARG A 230 0.02 39.97 -6.68
C ARG A 230 -1.47 39.71 -6.48
N GLU A 231 -1.82 38.72 -5.66
CA GLU A 231 -3.22 38.38 -5.40
C GLU A 231 -3.94 39.49 -4.63
N CYS A 232 -3.28 40.10 -3.64
CA CYS A 232 -3.81 41.26 -2.94
C CYS A 232 -4.07 42.44 -3.89
N SER A 233 -3.12 42.75 -4.77
CA SER A 233 -3.32 43.79 -5.78
C SER A 233 -4.47 43.47 -6.74
N ARG A 234 -4.65 42.20 -7.14
CA ARG A 234 -5.77 41.77 -7.99
C ARG A 234 -7.12 41.98 -7.30
N LEU A 235 -7.18 41.84 -5.98
CA LEU A 235 -8.36 42.10 -5.16
C LEU A 235 -8.53 43.58 -4.79
N GLY A 236 -7.73 44.48 -5.36
CA GLY A 236 -7.80 45.92 -5.11
C GLY A 236 -7.21 46.33 -3.76
N VAL A 237 -6.48 45.44 -3.09
CA VAL A 237 -5.87 45.72 -1.79
C VAL A 237 -4.50 46.35 -1.99
N GLN A 238 -4.33 47.57 -1.46
CA GLN A 238 -3.03 48.22 -1.44
C GLN A 238 -2.17 47.66 -0.30
N LEU A 239 -1.14 46.90 -0.67
CA LEU A 239 -0.04 46.57 0.22
C LEU A 239 0.98 47.71 0.17
N GLY A 240 1.49 48.15 1.32
CA GLY A 240 2.62 49.09 1.38
C GLY A 240 3.92 48.47 0.83
N ASP A 241 5.09 49.02 1.18
CA ASP A 241 6.39 48.49 0.75
C ASP A 241 6.76 47.17 1.47
N TRP A 242 6.05 46.11 1.08
CA TRP A 242 6.19 44.78 1.64
C TRP A 242 7.56 44.18 1.32
N ARG A 243 8.25 44.63 0.27
CA ARG A 243 9.58 44.14 -0.11
C ARG A 243 10.63 44.56 0.90
N LYS A 244 10.62 45.82 1.31
CA LYS A 244 11.51 46.33 2.36
C LYS A 244 11.25 45.67 3.71
N LEU A 245 9.98 45.40 4.01
CA LEU A 245 9.56 44.81 5.29
C LEU A 245 9.85 43.31 5.40
N THR A 246 9.86 42.61 4.27
CA THR A 246 10.19 41.17 4.20
C THR A 246 11.66 40.92 3.83
N GLY A 247 12.45 41.99 3.61
CA GLY A 247 13.84 41.85 3.14
C GLY A 247 13.95 41.23 1.74
N CYS A 248 12.84 41.17 1.00
CA CYS A 248 12.77 40.60 -0.33
C CYS A 248 13.19 41.59 -1.40
N HIS A 249 14.51 41.67 -1.59
CA HIS A 249 15.12 42.46 -2.65
C HIS A 249 14.93 41.72 -3.97
N SER A 250 14.43 42.43 -4.98
CA SER A 250 14.02 41.93 -6.28
C SER A 250 15.09 41.06 -6.96
N GLY A 251 14.85 39.75 -7.01
CA GLY A 251 15.35 38.88 -8.06
C GLY A 251 14.14 38.36 -8.83
N ALA A 252 14.02 38.72 -10.10
CA ALA A 252 13.06 38.07 -11.00
C ALA A 252 13.28 36.54 -10.98
N PRO A 253 12.24 35.72 -11.22
CA PRO A 253 12.45 34.28 -11.38
C PRO A 253 13.42 34.06 -12.56
N PRO A 254 14.34 33.09 -12.50
CA PRO A 254 15.06 32.66 -13.68
C PRO A 254 14.03 32.23 -14.74
N ARG A 255 14.22 32.67 -15.98
CA ARG A 255 13.45 32.20 -17.14
C ARG A 255 13.73 30.72 -17.41
#